data_AF-A0A9X6NLI2-F1
#
_entry.id   AF-A0A9X6NLI2-F1
#
_cell.length_a   1.000
_cell.length_b   1.000
_cell.length_c   1.000
_cell.angle_alpha   90.00
_cell.angle_beta   90.00
_cell.angle_gamma   90.00
#
_symmetry.space_group_name_H-M   'P 1'
#
loop_
_entity.id
_entity.type
_entity.pdbx_description
1 polymer ?
#
loop_
_entity_poly.entity_id
_entity_poly.type
_entity_poly.pdbx_seq_one_letter_code
_entity_poly.pdbx_strand_id
1 'polypeptide(L)'
;SLVGGRHLCGGSIIDHHWIVTAAHCCFIHRDPEPTTYRIRVGEHDMENSSEPNAWTYEVEKLVPHPRFHNVVQNDICLIKTKMVGTIAILCRD
;
A
#
# COMPACT_ATOMS: atom_id res chain seq x y z
N SER A 1 3.54 2.04 1.08
CA SER A 1 2.80 1.83 2.33
C SER A 1 3.48 2.60 3.44
N LEU A 2 2.72 3.38 4.22
CA LEU A 2 3.20 4.19 5.34
C LEU A 2 2.57 3.72 6.65
N VAL A 3 3.33 3.69 7.74
CA VAL A 3 2.84 3.45 9.11
C VAL A 3 3.35 4.59 9.99
N GLY A 4 2.45 5.24 10.73
CA GLY A 4 2.81 6.41 11.57
C GLY A 4 3.45 7.57 10.81
N GLY A 5 3.15 7.72 9.51
CA GLY A 5 3.75 8.75 8.65
C GLY A 5 5.14 8.42 8.09
N ARG A 6 5.68 7.23 8.35
CA ARG A 6 6.98 6.78 7.82
C ARG A 6 6.83 5.77 6.70
N HIS A 7 7.72 5.81 5.71
CA HIS A 7 7.80 4.80 4.67
C HIS A 7 8.14 3.44 5.28
N LEU A 8 7.31 2.44 4.97
CA LEU A 8 7.46 1.07 5.45
C LEU A 8 7.94 0.14 4.33
N CYS A 9 7.18 0.10 3.24
CA CYS A 9 7.43 -0.77 2.09
C CYS A 9 6.89 -0.12 0.80
N GLY A 10 7.41 -0.61 -0.33
CA GLY A 10 6.85 -0.37 -1.66
C GLY A 10 5.60 -1.19 -1.97
N GLY A 11 5.09 -1.01 -3.18
CA GLY A 11 3.94 -1.73 -3.74
C GLY A 11 3.66 -1.25 -5.17
N SER A 12 2.85 -1.99 -5.91
CA SER A 12 2.46 -1.65 -7.28
C SER A 12 0.94 -1.51 -7.38
N ILE A 13 0.49 -0.47 -8.06
CA ILE A 13 -0.94 -0.27 -8.37
C ILE A 13 -1.30 -1.25 -9.48
N ILE A 14 -2.30 -2.08 -9.24
CA ILE A 14 -2.78 -3.08 -10.23
C ILE A 14 -4.22 -2.82 -10.66
N ASP A 15 -4.94 -1.96 -9.92
CA ASP A 15 -6.29 -1.50 -10.24
C ASP A 15 -6.57 -0.18 -9.47
N HIS A 16 -7.70 0.46 -9.77
CA HIS A 16 -8.17 1.73 -9.21
C HIS A 16 -8.14 1.77 -7.67
N HIS A 17 -8.36 0.62 -7.02
CA HIS A 17 -8.39 0.47 -5.56
C HIS A 17 -7.55 -0.69 -5.05
N TRP A 18 -6.75 -1.33 -5.91
CA TRP A 18 -5.96 -2.49 -5.54
C TRP A 18 -4.48 -2.24 -5.75
N ILE A 19 -3.73 -2.49 -4.68
CA ILE A 19 -2.27 -2.45 -4.67
C ILE A 19 -1.78 -3.85 -4.34
N VAL A 20 -0.77 -4.33 -5.06
CA VAL A 20 -0.03 -5.54 -4.70
C VAL A 20 1.25 -5.15 -3.95
N THR A 21 1.58 -5.88 -2.90
CA THR A 21 2.82 -5.76 -2.13
C THR A 21 3.20 -7.12 -1.54
N ALA A 22 4.28 -7.16 -0.76
CA ALA A 22 4.67 -8.35 -0.02
C ALA A 22 3.77 -8.57 1.22
N ALA A 23 3.50 -9.82 1.56
CA ALA A 23 2.68 -10.14 2.74
C ALA A 23 3.38 -9.78 4.05
N HIS A 24 4.71 -9.92 4.11
CA HIS A 24 5.47 -9.49 5.28
C HIS A 24 5.34 -7.99 5.56
N CYS A 25 5.08 -7.16 4.53
CA CYS A 25 4.81 -5.73 4.70
C CYS A 25 3.43 -5.45 5.29
N CYS A 26 2.44 -6.29 4.97
CA CYS A 26 1.08 -6.19 5.53
C CYS A 26 1.01 -6.71 6.98
N PHE A 27 1.92 -7.60 7.40
CA PHE A 27 1.87 -8.30 8.69
C PHE A 27 3.17 -8.16 9.49
N ILE A 28 3.72 -6.94 9.56
CA ILE A 28 4.89 -6.63 10.39
C ILE A 28 4.56 -6.75 11.89
N HIS A 29 3.33 -6.40 12.26
CA HIS A 29 2.78 -6.62 13.59
C HIS A 29 1.88 -7.86 13.58
N ARG A 30 1.78 -8.55 14.72
CA ARG A 30 1.00 -9.82 14.83
C ARG A 30 -0.46 -9.65 14.40
N ASP A 31 -1.05 -8.49 14.70
CA ASP A 31 -2.43 -8.14 14.34
C ASP A 31 -2.45 -6.77 13.66
N PRO A 32 -2.24 -6.71 12.33
CA PRO A 32 -2.19 -5.45 11.61
C PRO A 32 -3.61 -4.92 11.36
N GLU A 33 -3.93 -3.80 12.00
CA GLU A 33 -5.17 -3.08 11.72
C GLU A 33 -5.04 -2.28 10.42
N PRO A 34 -5.94 -2.44 9.42
CA PRO A 34 -5.88 -1.71 8.16
C PRO A 34 -5.73 -0.20 8.32
N THR A 35 -6.37 0.38 9.34
CA THR A 35 -6.36 1.82 9.64
C THR A 35 -4.98 2.36 10.04
N THR A 36 -4.05 1.50 10.43
CA THR A 36 -2.66 1.88 10.74
C THR A 36 -1.80 2.12 9.50
N TYR A 37 -2.28 1.65 8.34
CA TYR A 37 -1.60 1.77 7.05
C TYR A 37 -2.16 2.92 6.24
N ARG A 38 -1.27 3.60 5.51
CA ARG A 38 -1.63 4.54 4.45
C ARG A 38 -0.91 4.21 3.16
N ILE A 39 -1.56 4.43 2.02
CA ILE A 39 -0.93 4.25 0.72
C ILE A 39 -0.64 5.62 0.14
N ARG A 40 0.65 5.93 -0.05
CA ARG A 40 1.10 7.14 -0.72
C ARG A 40 1.51 6.79 -2.14
N VAL A 41 0.96 7.50 -3.13
CA VAL A 41 1.20 7.30 -4.56
C VAL A 41 1.61 8.62 -5.20
N GLY A 42 2.32 8.56 -6.34
CA GLY A 42 2.78 9.76 -7.04
C GLY A 42 3.94 10.48 -6.37
N GLU A 43 4.56 9.85 -5.35
CA GLU A 43 5.73 10.36 -4.63
C GLU A 43 7.01 10.11 -5.43
N HIS A 44 7.82 11.14 -5.60
CA HIS A 44 9.15 11.12 -6.22
C HIS A 44 10.27 11.49 -5.23
N ASP A 45 9.99 12.37 -4.27
CA ASP A 45 10.95 12.85 -3.29
C ASP A 45 10.45 12.61 -1.86
N MET A 46 10.88 11.49 -1.28
CA MET A 46 10.48 11.06 0.07
C MET A 46 10.88 12.04 1.19
N GLU A 47 11.77 12.99 0.95
CA GLU A 47 12.13 14.04 1.93
C GLU A 47 11.15 15.22 1.88
N ASN A 48 10.40 15.37 0.79
CA ASN A 48 9.42 16.43 0.60
C ASN A 48 8.01 15.98 0.99
N SER A 49 7.60 16.33 2.21
CA SER A 49 6.28 15.99 2.75
C SER A 49 5.09 16.60 1.98
N SER A 50 5.33 17.62 1.15
CA SER A 50 4.30 18.39 0.44
C SER A 50 4.45 18.34 -1.08
N GLU A 51 4.97 17.23 -1.61
CA GLU A 51 5.14 17.09 -3.06
C GLU A 51 3.80 17.25 -3.82
N PRO A 52 3.75 18.12 -4.85
CA PRO A 52 2.59 18.22 -5.72
C PRO A 52 2.38 16.89 -6.46
N ASN A 53 1.12 16.45 -6.55
CA ASN A 53 0.69 15.18 -7.16
C ASN A 53 0.95 13.91 -6.33
N ALA A 54 1.46 14.03 -5.09
CA ALA A 54 1.48 12.94 -4.15
C ALA A 54 0.14 12.85 -3.39
N TRP A 55 -0.49 11.68 -3.42
CA TRP A 55 -1.79 11.43 -2.79
C TRP A 55 -1.70 10.35 -1.74
N THR A 56 -2.43 10.53 -0.64
CA THR A 56 -2.46 9.57 0.47
C THR A 56 -3.85 9.00 0.62
N TYR A 57 -3.97 7.67 0.52
CA TYR A 57 -5.21 6.92 0.62
C TYR A 57 -5.25 6.12 1.91
N GLU A 58 -6.44 6.04 2.51
CA GLU A 58 -6.72 5.14 3.63
C GLU A 58 -6.89 3.71 3.14
N VAL A 59 -6.45 2.75 3.95
CA VAL A 59 -6.61 1.32 3.66
C VAL A 59 -7.95 0.83 4.21
N GLU A 60 -8.70 0.12 3.36
CA GLU A 60 -9.93 -0.57 3.70
C GLU A 60 -9.65 -2.00 4.18
N LYS A 61 -8.77 -2.73 3.48
CA LYS A 61 -8.53 -4.14 3.74
C LYS A 61 -7.12 -4.57 3.37
N LEU A 62 -6.56 -5.48 4.17
CA LEU A 62 -5.36 -6.25 3.87
C LEU A 62 -5.77 -7.68 3.54
N VAL A 63 -5.31 -8.22 2.42
CA VAL A 63 -5.64 -9.57 1.95
C VAL A 63 -4.33 -10.30 1.64
N PRO A 64 -3.71 -10.96 2.62
CA PRO A 64 -2.55 -11.79 2.37
C PRO A 64 -2.95 -13.00 1.53
N HIS A 65 -1.98 -13.55 0.81
CA HIS A 65 -2.19 -14.84 0.18
C HIS A 65 -2.58 -15.91 1.22
N PRO A 66 -3.60 -16.75 0.98
CA PRO A 66 -4.09 -17.73 1.98
C PRO A 66 -3.05 -18.73 2.46
N ARG A 67 -1.98 -18.93 1.68
CA ARG A 67 -0.83 -19.82 1.99
C ARG A 67 0.42 -19.06 2.43
N PHE A 68 0.31 -17.79 2.80
CA PHE A 68 1.39 -17.06 3.45
C PHE A 68 1.55 -17.58 4.88
N HIS A 69 2.71 -18.15 5.17
CA HIS A 69 3.03 -18.70 6.49
C HIS A 69 4.42 -18.26 6.98
N ASN A 70 5.34 -18.03 6.05
CA ASN A 70 6.65 -17.45 6.31
C ASN A 70 7.04 -16.55 5.13
N VAL A 71 8.08 -15.75 5.31
CA VAL A 71 8.60 -14.80 4.31
C VAL A 71 9.24 -15.47 3.07
N VAL A 72 9.24 -16.81 2.99
CA VAL A 72 9.87 -17.55 1.90
C VAL A 72 8.87 -17.93 0.81
N GLN A 73 7.60 -18.16 1.17
CA GLN A 73 6.59 -18.66 0.23
C GLN A 73 5.32 -17.82 0.27
N ASN A 74 4.80 -17.53 -0.93
CA ASN A 74 3.57 -16.77 -1.13
C ASN A 74 3.57 -15.42 -0.39
N ASP A 75 4.71 -14.74 -0.40
CA ASP A 75 4.90 -13.42 0.20
C ASP A 75 4.25 -12.33 -0.66
N ILE A 76 2.93 -12.41 -0.80
CA ILE A 76 2.11 -11.51 -1.59
C ILE A 76 0.85 -11.15 -0.82
N CYS A 77 0.52 -9.87 -0.82
CA CYS A 77 -0.65 -9.29 -0.17
C CYS A 77 -1.29 -8.26 -1.11
N LEU A 78 -2.61 -8.31 -1.19
CA LEU A 78 -3.40 -7.28 -1.83
C LEU A 78 -3.89 -6.29 -0.76
N ILE A 79 -3.75 -5.01 -1.06
CA ILE A 79 -4.26 -3.92 -0.24
C ILE A 79 -5.40 -3.26 -1.02
N LYS A 80 -6.56 -3.17 -0.37
CA LYS A 80 -7.71 -2.42 -0.88
C LYS A 80 -7.74 -1.03 -0.23
N THR A 81 -7.79 0.04 -1.02
CA THR A 81 -7.96 1.41 -0.49
C THR A 81 -9.44 1.78 -0.37
N LYS A 82 -9.77 2.68 0.56
CA LYS A 82 -11.12 3.25 0.65
C LYS A 82 -11.43 4.09 -0.60
N MET A 83 -12.72 4.15 -0.96
CA MET A 83 -13.21 5.00 -2.05
C MET A 83 -13.12 6.48 -1.66
N VAL A 84 -11.94 7.08 -1.81
CA VAL A 84 -11.73 8.53 -1.73
C VAL A 84 -10.82 8.89 -2.91
N GLY A 85 -11.43 9.13 -4.07
CA GLY A 85 -10.71 9.31 -5.33
C GLY A 85 -10.19 8.01 -5.93
N THR A 86 -10.19 7.94 -7.26
CA THR A 86 -9.57 6.85 -8.02
C THR A 86 -8.05 7.00 -7.95
N ILE A 87 -7.29 5.91 -7.75
CA ILE A 87 -5.87 5.93 -8.08
C ILE A 87 -5.78 6.06 -9.60
N ALA A 88 -5.51 7.26 -10.10
CA ALA A 88 -5.42 7.50 -11.52
C ALA A 88 -4.15 6.83 -12.05
N ILE A 89 -4.31 5.71 -12.76
CA ILE A 89 -3.26 5.12 -13.58
C ILE A 89 -3.16 5.98 -14.84
N LEU A 90 -2.43 7.09 -14.75
CA LEU A 90 -2.12 7.90 -15.90
C LEU A 90 -0.95 7.25 -16.65
N CYS A 91 -1.25 6.25 -17.48
CA CYS A 91 -0.34 5.89 -18.56
C CYS A 91 -0.38 7.05 -19.56
N ARG A 92 0.65 7.89 -19.57
CA ARG A 92 0.89 8.79 -20.71
C ARG A 92 1.54 7.94 -21.80
N ASP A 93 0.90 7.90 -22.96
CA ASP A 93 1.49 7.38 -24.20
C ASP A 93 2.72 8.23 -24.61
#